data_AF-A0A8G1RXP3-F1
#
_entry.id   AF-A0A8G1RXP3-F1
#
_cell.length_a   1.000
_cell.length_b   1.000
_cell.length_c   1.000
_cell.angle_alpha   90.00
_cell.angle_beta   90.00
_cell.angle_gamma   90.00
#
_symmetry.space_group_name_H-M   'P 1'
#
loop_
_entity.id
_entity.type
_entity.pdbx_description
1 polymer ?
#
loop_
_entity_poly.entity_id
_entity_poly.type
_entity_poly.pdbx_seq_one_letter_code
_entity_poly.pdbx_strand_id
1 'polypeptide(L)' 'MTNKEERQNPPVENAAEDDDEPDEWEKRINRTGCADEQMTLNDCVYQKKDWRSCQKEMEAFRECWKQQGNDQRTQTQDA' A
#
# COMPACT_ATOMS: atom_id res chain seq x y z
N MET A 1 -34.93 -6.29 -11.82
CA MET A 1 -33.67 -6.57 -12.53
C MET A 1 -32.57 -5.97 -11.67
N THR A 2 -31.69 -6.82 -11.16
CA THR A 2 -30.85 -6.58 -9.99
C THR A 2 -29.86 -5.42 -10.19
N ASN A 3 -29.97 -4.39 -9.35
CA ASN A 3 -29.01 -3.30 -9.24
C ASN A 3 -27.66 -3.88 -8.83
N LYS A 4 -26.68 -3.77 -9.73
CA LYS A 4 -25.29 -4.14 -9.46
C LYS A 4 -24.64 -2.91 -8.84
N GLU A 5 -24.67 -2.84 -7.51
CA GLU A 5 -23.90 -1.86 -6.73
C GLU A 5 -22.43 -1.91 -7.16
N GLU A 6 -21.99 -0.81 -7.76
CA GLU A 6 -20.58 -0.51 -7.98
C GLU A 6 -19.91 -0.50 -6.60
N ARG A 7 -18.83 -1.29 -6.43
CA ARG A 7 -18.01 -1.21 -5.23
C ARG A 7 -17.34 0.16 -5.22
N GLN A 8 -17.99 1.12 -4.59
CA GLN A 8 -17.42 2.41 -4.26
C GLN A 8 -16.26 2.13 -3.31
N ASN A 9 -15.02 2.25 -3.82
CA ASN A 9 -13.91 2.55 -2.94
C ASN A 9 -14.29 3.85 -2.22
N PRO A 10 -14.19 3.91 -0.88
CA PRO A 10 -14.55 5.12 -0.16
C PRO A 10 -13.76 6.29 -0.74
N PRO A 11 -14.38 7.48 -0.90
CA PRO A 11 -13.65 8.67 -1.29
C PRO A 11 -12.49 8.86 -0.32
N VAL A 12 -11.29 9.07 -0.85
CA VAL A 12 -10.14 9.52 -0.06
C VAL A 12 -10.50 10.92 0.44
N GLU A 13 -11.12 10.99 1.62
CA GLU A 13 -11.44 12.25 2.28
C GLU A 13 -10.14 12.94 2.68
N ASN A 14 -9.81 14.00 1.93
CA ASN A 14 -8.98 15.16 2.23
C ASN A 14 -7.72 14.98 3.10
N ALA A 15 -6.56 15.25 2.49
CA ALA A 15 -5.51 16.03 3.15
C ALA A 15 -4.92 17.00 2.11
N ALA A 16 -5.57 18.14 1.93
CA ALA A 16 -4.84 19.35 1.57
C ALA A 16 -4.27 19.91 2.89
N GLU A 17 -3.28 19.21 3.46
CA GLU A 17 -2.60 19.60 4.69
C GLU A 17 -1.09 19.44 4.43
N ASP A 18 -0.42 20.58 4.25
CA ASP A 18 1.03 20.79 4.14
C ASP A 18 1.82 19.79 3.26
N ASP A 19 2.28 20.22 2.09
CA ASP A 19 3.09 19.44 1.13
C ASP A 19 4.38 18.86 1.75
N ASP A 20 4.73 19.28 2.97
CA ASP A 20 5.92 18.87 3.71
C ASP A 20 5.68 17.70 4.70
N GLU A 21 4.43 17.26 4.97
CA GLU A 21 4.16 16.14 5.89
C GLU A 21 3.75 14.82 5.17
N PRO A 22 4.37 13.67 5.51
CA PRO A 22 3.95 12.38 4.97
C PRO A 22 2.55 12.01 5.49
N ASP A 23 1.72 11.45 4.60
CA ASP A 23 0.36 11.05 4.95
C ASP A 23 0.35 9.88 5.97
N GLU A 24 -0.83 9.55 6.50
CA GLU A 24 -0.97 8.45 7.48
C GLU A 24 -0.54 7.08 6.94
N TRP A 25 -0.59 6.87 5.63
CA TRP A 25 -0.18 5.64 4.99
C TRP A 25 1.35 5.58 4.82
N GLU A 26 1.98 6.66 4.39
CA GLU A 26 3.44 6.83 4.32
C GLU A 26 4.07 6.73 5.70
N LYS A 27 3.49 7.39 6.71
CA LYS A 27 3.91 7.25 8.12
C LYS A 27 3.87 5.79 8.57
N ARG A 28 2.88 5.00 8.14
CA ARG A 28 2.79 3.57 8.49
C ARG A 28 3.85 2.73 7.79
N ILE A 29 4.11 2.95 6.49
CA ILE A 29 5.12 2.18 5.77
C ILE A 29 6.54 2.53 6.25
N ASN A 30 6.83 3.79 6.57
CA ASN A 30 8.13 4.18 7.11
C ASN A 30 8.45 3.46 8.45
N ARG A 31 7.41 3.12 9.23
CA ARG A 31 7.56 2.36 10.48
C ARG A 31 7.75 0.86 10.28
N THR A 32 7.58 0.31 9.07
CA THR A 32 7.75 -1.13 8.81
C THR A 32 9.19 -1.51 8.48
N GLY A 33 10.04 -0.53 8.13
CA GLY A 33 11.38 -0.78 7.63
C GLY A 33 11.45 -1.27 6.17
N CYS A 34 10.33 -1.19 5.42
CA CYS A 34 10.23 -1.64 4.02
C CYS A 34 9.79 -0.51 3.07
N ALA A 35 10.14 0.73 3.40
CA ALA A 35 9.71 1.90 2.62
C ALA A 35 10.34 1.92 1.22
N ASP A 36 11.60 1.52 1.09
CA ASP A 36 12.32 1.50 -0.19
C ASP A 36 11.71 0.50 -1.19
N GLU A 37 11.35 -0.69 -0.72
CA GLU A 37 10.68 -1.70 -1.54
C GLU A 37 9.26 -1.25 -1.93
N GLN A 38 8.54 -0.56 -1.03
CA GLN A 38 7.25 0.03 -1.34
C GLN A 38 7.36 1.12 -2.41
N MET A 39 8.35 2.02 -2.30
CA MET A 39 8.61 3.07 -3.30
C MET A 39 8.95 2.45 -4.66
N THR A 40 9.82 1.43 -4.67
CA THR A 40 10.18 0.70 -5.90
C THR A 40 8.95 0.06 -6.56
N LEU A 41 8.07 -0.55 -5.76
CA LEU A 41 6.82 -1.11 -6.27
C LEU A 41 5.88 -0.02 -6.82
N ASN A 42 5.72 1.09 -6.10
CA ASN A 42 4.92 2.24 -6.53
C ASN A 42 5.42 2.80 -7.87
N ASP A 43 6.73 2.96 -8.02
CA ASP A 43 7.36 3.42 -9.26
C ASP A 43 7.07 2.48 -10.42
N CYS A 44 7.19 1.17 -10.20
CA CYS A 44 6.87 0.19 -11.23
C CYS A 44 5.40 0.27 -11.66
N VAL A 45 4.47 0.34 -10.70
CA VAL A 45 3.03 0.44 -10.97
C VAL A 45 2.73 1.76 -11.68
N TYR A 46 3.37 2.85 -11.28
CA TYR A 46 3.23 4.15 -11.90
C TYR A 46 3.70 4.15 -13.35
N GLN A 47 4.83 3.52 -13.65
CA GLN A 47 5.38 3.46 -15.00
C GLN A 47 4.59 2.52 -15.91
N LYS A 48 4.26 1.32 -15.42
CA LYS A 48 3.61 0.27 -16.23
C LYS A 48 2.09 0.40 -16.28
N LYS A 49 1.49 1.12 -15.32
CA LYS A 49 0.04 1.22 -15.11
C LYS A 49 -0.66 -0.14 -14.94
N ASP A 50 0.10 -1.19 -14.62
CA ASP A 50 -0.38 -2.54 -14.35
C ASP A 50 0.50 -3.20 -13.28
N TRP A 51 -0.10 -3.42 -12.10
CA TRP A 51 0.58 -4.04 -10.96
C TRP A 51 0.97 -5.49 -11.22
N ARG A 52 0.28 -6.21 -12.12
CA ARG A 52 0.64 -7.60 -12.46
C ARG A 52 1.98 -7.69 -13.17
N SER A 53 2.40 -6.61 -13.83
CA SER A 53 3.70 -6.50 -14.48
C SER A 53 4.83 -6.15 -13.50
N CYS A 54 4.54 -5.99 -12.21
CA CYS A 54 5.47 -5.64 -11.12
C CYS A 54 5.65 -6.78 -10.11
N GLN A 55 5.60 -8.04 -10.57
CA GLN A 55 5.72 -9.23 -9.71
C GLN A 55 7.03 -9.25 -8.93
N LYS A 56 8.14 -8.86 -9.56
CA LYS A 56 9.46 -8.83 -8.92
C LYS A 56 9.49 -7.85 -7.75
N GLU A 57 8.94 -6.66 -7.94
CA GLU A 57 8.88 -5.61 -6.93
C GLU A 57 7.94 -6.00 -5.79
N MET A 58 6.83 -6.67 -6.10
CA MET A 58 5.93 -7.25 -5.08
C MET A 58 6.61 -8.35 -4.26
N GLU A 59 7.40 -9.22 -4.89
CA GLU A 59 8.14 -10.27 -4.19
C GLU A 59 9.20 -9.67 -3.25
N ALA A 60 9.97 -8.69 -3.72
CA ALA A 60 10.93 -7.97 -2.88
C ALA A 60 10.26 -7.32 -1.66
N PHE A 61 9.12 -6.67 -1.86
CA PHE A 61 8.36 -6.08 -0.75
C PHE A 61 7.90 -7.15 0.26
N ARG A 62 7.40 -8.30 -0.21
CA ARG A 62 6.97 -9.42 0.66
C ARG A 62 8.14 -10.01 1.43
N GLU A 63 9.31 -10.13 0.80
CA GLU A 63 10.52 -10.63 1.46
C GLU A 63 10.96 -9.68 2.57
N CYS A 64 11.02 -8.37 2.30
CA CYS A 64 11.29 -7.38 3.35
C CYS A 64 10.25 -7.48 4.48
N TRP A 65 8.96 -7.56 4.14
CA TRP A 65 7.88 -7.65 5.11
C TRP A 65 8.06 -8.80 6.11
N LYS A 66 8.41 -9.97 5.58
CA LYS A 66 8.68 -11.17 6.37
C LYS A 66 9.95 -11.02 7.22
N GLN A 67 11.03 -10.46 6.65
CA GLN A 67 12.29 -10.25 7.37
C GLN A 67 12.14 -9.29 8.55
N GLN A 68 11.32 -8.25 8.40
CA GLN A 68 11.02 -7.28 9.45
C GLN A 68 9.94 -7.76 10.44
N GLY A 69 9.42 -8.99 10.28
CA GLY A 69 8.44 -9.58 11.19
C GLY A 69 7.07 -8.89 11.18
N ASN A 70 6.70 -8.27 10.06
CA ASN A 70 5.53 -7.41 9.98
C ASN A 70 4.20 -8.20 9.85
N ASP A 71 4.22 -9.53 9.80
CA ASP A 71 3.03 -10.38 9.62
C ASP A 71 1.93 -10.15 10.67
N GLN A 72 2.31 -9.75 11.90
CA GLN A 72 1.34 -9.44 12.95
C GLN A 72 0.57 -8.13 12.69
N ARG A 73 1.11 -7.23 11.86
CA ARG A 73 0.51 -5.91 11.55
C ARG A 73 -0.69 -6.02 10.61
N THR A 74 -0.86 -7.16 9.92
CA THR A 74 -1.95 -7.43 8.98
C THR A 74 -2.94 -8.46 9.49
N GLN A 75 -2.87 -8.83 10.78
CA GLN A 75 -3.84 -9.74 11.35
C GLN A 75 -5.20 -9.08 11.47
N THR A 76 -6.25 -9.78 11.05
CA THR A 76 -7.62 -9.42 11.37
C THR A 76 -7.81 -9.61 12.87
N GLN A 77 -8.14 -8.55 13.60
CA GLN A 77 -8.64 -8.69 14.97
C GLN A 77 -10.09 -9.19 14.89
N ASP A 78 -10.41 -10.24 15.64
CA ASP A 78 -11.79 -10.66 15.86
C ASP A 78 -12.53 -9.49 16.53
N ALA A 79 -13.61 -9.03 15.90
CA ALA A 79 -14.41 -7.87 16.31
C ALA A 79 -15.36 -8.20 17.47
#